data_AF-A0A183M267-F1
#
_entry.id   AF-A0A183M267-F1
#
_cell.length_a   1.000
_cell.length_b   1.000
_cell.length_c   1.000
_cell.angle_alpha   90.00
_cell.angle_beta   90.00
_cell.angle_gamma   90.00
#
_symmetry.space_group_name_H-M   'P 1'
#
loop_
_entity.id
_entity.type
_entity.pdbx_description
1 polymer ?
#
loop_
_entity_poly.entity_id
_entity_poly.type
_entity_poly.pdbx_seq_one_letter_code
_entity_poly.pdbx_strand_id
1 'polypeptide(L)'
;MEYDLKGIKKALISMCQEIPGQKYYHHKEWISIKSLDMIQEKKKKKTVINNSRTRKENIKAQAKYIEANKQVKRSTKADKQLNVEELATTDDKAAT
;
A
#
# COMPACT_ATOMS: atom_id res chain seq x y z
N MET A 1 24.90 69.50 -13.53
CA MET A 1 24.27 68.97 -12.31
C MET A 1 23.84 67.55 -12.59
N GLU A 2 24.77 66.64 -12.35
CA GLU A 2 24.61 65.20 -12.46
C GLU A 2 23.82 64.78 -11.22
N TYR A 3 22.50 64.89 -11.28
CA TYR A 3 21.65 64.27 -10.26
C TYR A 3 22.06 62.81 -10.22
N ASP A 4 22.69 62.41 -9.12
CA ASP A 4 23.30 61.10 -8.95
C ASP A 4 22.33 60.03 -9.44
N LEU A 5 22.55 59.53 -10.66
CA LEU A 5 21.71 58.51 -11.29
C LEU A 5 21.53 57.31 -10.36
N LYS A 6 22.55 57.09 -9.52
CA LYS A 6 22.58 56.12 -8.42
C LYS A 6 21.56 56.43 -7.32
N GLY A 7 21.40 57.69 -6.93
CA GLY A 7 20.38 58.14 -5.99
C GLY A 7 18.96 57.94 -6.53
N ILE A 8 18.73 58.28 -7.80
CA ILE A 8 17.42 58.08 -8.45
C ILE A 8 17.06 56.59 -8.54
N LYS A 9 18.01 55.73 -8.92
CA LYS A 9 17.80 54.27 -8.91
C LYS A 9 17.47 53.74 -7.52
N LYS A 10 18.14 54.26 -6.48
CA LYS A 10 17.93 53.84 -5.09
C LYS A 10 16.56 54.29 -4.57
N ALA A 11 16.13 55.50 -4.91
CA ALA A 11 14.80 56.02 -4.58
C ALA A 11 13.67 55.22 -5.24
N LEU A 12 13.83 54.85 -6.52
CA LEU A 12 12.87 54.01 -7.23
C LEU A 12 12.74 52.61 -6.61
N ILE A 13 13.85 51.98 -6.23
CA ILE A 13 13.83 50.68 -5.53
C ILE A 13 13.14 50.80 -4.16
N SER A 14 13.42 51.86 -3.41
CA SER A 14 12.79 52.12 -2.10
C SER A 14 11.28 52.30 -2.23
N MET A 15 10.84 53.08 -3.23
CA MET A 15 9.42 53.27 -3.51
C MET A 15 8.73 51.95 -3.86
N CYS A 16 9.37 51.07 -4.64
CA CYS A 16 8.83 49.73 -4.95
C CYS A 16 8.74 48.81 -3.73
N GLN A 17 9.59 49.01 -2.70
CA GLN A 17 9.55 48.27 -1.44
C GLN A 17 8.54 48.85 -0.44
N GLU A 18 8.29 50.16 -0.48
CA GLU A 18 7.33 50.86 0.40
C GLU A 18 5.86 50.73 -0.05
N ILE A 19 5.58 50.33 -1.29
CA ILE A 19 4.19 50.09 -1.73
C ILE A 19 3.58 49.00 -0.82
N PRO A 20 2.49 49.32 -0.07
CA PRO A 20 1.84 48.41 0.87
C PRO A 20 0.97 47.41 0.10
N GLY A 21 1.64 46.57 -0.68
CA GLY A 21 1.06 45.69 -1.68
C GLY A 21 1.98 44.53 -2.02
N GLN A 22 3.25 44.58 -1.62
CA GLN A 22 4.05 43.37 -1.45
C GLN A 22 3.50 42.62 -0.23
N LYS A 23 2.30 42.04 -0.40
CA LYS A 23 1.91 40.86 0.34
C LYS A 23 3.05 39.90 0.09
N TYR A 24 3.95 39.79 1.05
CA TYR A 24 4.74 38.58 1.21
C TYR A 24 3.69 37.50 1.13
N TYR A 25 3.64 36.82 -0.01
CA TYR A 25 3.03 35.51 -0.06
C TYR A 25 3.94 34.72 0.85
N HIS A 26 3.71 34.83 2.17
CA HIS A 26 4.27 33.97 3.17
C HIS A 26 3.96 32.61 2.62
N HIS A 27 4.99 31.99 2.06
CA HIS A 27 4.77 30.84 1.25
C HIS A 27 4.40 29.74 2.24
N LYS A 28 3.10 29.50 2.40
CA LYS A 28 2.56 28.24 2.87
C LYS A 28 3.13 27.69 4.20
N GLU A 29 3.61 28.54 5.13
CA GLU A 29 3.78 28.10 6.54
C GLU A 29 2.44 27.62 7.13
N TRP A 30 1.32 27.99 6.49
CA TRP A 30 -0.02 27.48 6.78
C TRP A 30 -0.16 25.96 6.55
N ILE A 31 0.67 25.34 5.70
CA ILE A 31 0.89 23.90 5.85
C ILE A 31 1.83 23.75 7.04
N SER A 32 1.29 23.99 8.23
CA SER A 32 2.03 23.92 9.49
C SER A 32 2.80 22.61 9.52
N ILE A 33 4.06 22.63 9.96
CA ILE A 33 4.86 21.42 10.19
C ILE A 33 4.04 20.40 10.99
N LYS A 34 3.26 20.88 11.97
CA LYS A 34 2.29 20.08 12.73
C LYS A 34 1.27 19.36 11.85
N SER A 35 0.76 19.99 10.80
CA SER A 35 -0.15 19.38 9.82
C SER A 35 0.56 18.32 8.98
N LEU A 36 1.82 18.55 8.57
CA LEU A 36 2.62 17.54 7.86
C LEU A 36 2.89 16.31 8.75
N ASP A 37 3.26 16.52 10.02
CA ASP A 37 3.47 15.46 11.00
C ASP A 37 2.20 14.66 11.23
N MET A 38 1.05 15.32 11.37
CA MET A 38 -0.25 14.65 11.50
C MET A 38 -0.60 13.80 10.27
N ILE A 39 -0.26 14.24 9.07
CA ILE A 39 -0.45 13.47 7.83
C ILE A 39 0.46 12.24 7.82
N GLN A 40 1.73 12.40 8.20
CA GLN A 40 2.69 11.28 8.28
C GLN A 40 2.26 10.25 9.31
N GLU A 41 1.83 10.67 10.50
CA GLU A 41 1.34 9.79 11.55
C GLU A 41 0.09 9.02 11.12
N LYS A 42 -0.86 9.69 10.45
CA LYS A 42 -2.04 9.02 9.87
C LYS A 42 -1.64 7.99 8.80
N LYS A 43 -0.68 8.31 7.93
CA LYS A 43 -0.16 7.37 6.93
C LYS A 43 0.47 6.15 7.60
N LYS A 44 1.32 6.34 8.61
CA LYS A 44 1.97 5.25 9.36
C LYS A 44 0.94 4.33 10.02
N LYS A 45 -0.06 4.90 10.71
CA LYS A 45 -1.15 4.12 11.32
C LYS A 45 -1.93 3.31 10.28
N LYS A 46 -2.26 3.92 9.14
CA LYS A 46 -2.93 3.23 8.03
C LYS A 46 -2.09 2.06 7.50
N THR A 47 -0.78 2.25 7.32
CA THR A 47 0.13 1.19 6.88
C THR A 47 0.17 0.02 7.86
N VAL A 48 0.25 0.29 9.17
CA VAL A 48 0.24 -0.76 10.20
C VAL A 48 -1.05 -1.59 10.14
N ILE A 49 -2.21 -0.93 10.03
CA ILE A 49 -3.51 -1.61 9.94
C ILE A 49 -3.60 -2.44 8.66
N ASN A 50 -3.20 -1.88 7.52
CA ASN A 50 -3.23 -2.58 6.23
C ASN A 50 -2.32 -3.81 6.26
N ASN A 51 -1.10 -3.68 6.78
CA ASN A 51 -0.17 -4.81 6.91
C ASN A 51 -0.76 -5.93 7.79
N SER A 52 -1.41 -5.57 8.90
CA SER A 52 -2.09 -6.54 9.77
C SER A 52 -3.22 -7.27 9.03
N ARG A 53 -4.04 -6.53 8.26
CA ARG A 53 -5.13 -7.09 7.46
C ARG A 53 -4.60 -8.03 6.36
N THR A 54 -3.61 -7.60 5.60
CA THR A 54 -2.96 -8.42 4.56
C THR A 54 -2.36 -9.69 5.14
N ARG A 55 -1.68 -9.60 6.30
CA ARG A 55 -1.13 -10.78 6.98
C ARG A 55 -2.24 -11.76 7.38
N LYS A 56 -3.37 -11.25 7.91
CA LYS A 56 -4.52 -12.08 8.28
C LYS A 56 -5.14 -12.78 7.07
N GLU A 57 -5.29 -12.06 5.95
CA GLU A 57 -5.81 -12.60 4.70
C GLU A 57 -4.88 -13.69 4.12
N ASN A 58 -3.56 -13.46 4.14
CA ASN A 58 -2.56 -14.45 3.72
C ASN A 58 -2.63 -15.73 4.58
N ILE A 59 -2.70 -15.59 5.91
CA ILE A 59 -2.83 -16.74 6.82
C ILE A 59 -4.12 -17.52 6.52
N LYS A 60 -5.24 -16.82 6.28
CA LYS A 60 -6.51 -17.46 5.94
C LYS A 60 -6.43 -18.21 4.61
N ALA A 61 -5.80 -17.62 3.60
CA ALA A 61 -5.60 -18.27 2.30
C ALA A 61 -4.70 -19.51 2.42
N GLN A 62 -3.62 -19.40 3.20
CA GLN A 62 -2.73 -20.53 3.47
C GLN A 62 -3.44 -21.67 4.18
N ALA A 63 -4.28 -21.38 5.18
CA ALA A 63 -5.06 -22.40 5.88
C ALA A 63 -6.01 -23.14 4.92
N LYS A 64 -6.73 -22.41 4.07
CA LYS A 64 -7.60 -22.99 3.03
C LYS A 64 -6.82 -23.88 2.05
N TYR A 65 -5.65 -23.42 1.60
CA TYR A 65 -4.81 -24.19 0.69
C TYR A 65 -4.35 -25.50 1.34
N ILE A 66 -3.93 -25.47 2.60
CA ILE A 66 -3.51 -26.66 3.35
C ILE A 66 -4.67 -27.65 3.50
N GLU A 67 -5.87 -27.16 3.82
CA GLU A 67 -7.06 -27.99 3.95
C GLU A 67 -7.45 -28.65 2.62
N ALA A 68 -7.50 -27.87 1.53
CA ALA A 68 -7.78 -28.40 0.19
C ALA A 68 -6.76 -29.45 -0.24
N ASN A 69 -5.47 -29.21 0.00
CA ASN A 69 -4.41 -30.18 -0.31
C ASN A 69 -4.55 -31.47 0.51
N LYS A 70 -4.93 -31.37 1.79
CA LYS A 70 -5.24 -32.56 2.61
C LYS A 70 -6.43 -33.34 2.04
N GLN A 71 -7.48 -32.64 1.59
CA GLN A 71 -8.64 -33.28 0.99
C GLN A 71 -8.28 -34.03 -0.29
N VAL A 72 -7.52 -33.40 -1.19
CA VAL A 72 -7.05 -34.03 -2.44
C VAL A 72 -6.22 -35.27 -2.16
N LYS A 73 -5.28 -35.21 -1.21
CA LYS A 73 -4.47 -36.40 -0.85
C LYS A 73 -5.32 -37.56 -0.33
N ARG A 74 -6.38 -37.26 0.43
CA ARG A 74 -7.33 -38.27 0.92
C ARG A 74 -8.15 -38.86 -0.22
N SER A 75 -8.70 -38.04 -1.11
CA SER A 75 -9.49 -38.52 -2.24
C SER A 75 -8.64 -39.36 -3.21
N THR A 76 -7.42 -38.93 -3.53
CA THR A 76 -6.50 -39.72 -4.37
C THR A 76 -6.16 -41.06 -3.74
N LYS A 77 -6.04 -41.14 -2.41
CA LYS A 77 -5.80 -42.43 -1.74
C LYS A 77 -7.02 -43.34 -1.82
N ALA A 78 -8.22 -42.80 -1.57
CA ALA A 78 -9.47 -43.55 -1.62
C ALA A 78 -9.74 -44.06 -3.05
N ASP A 79 -9.55 -43.21 -4.05
CA ASP A 79 -9.72 -43.56 -5.46
C ASP A 79 -8.78 -44.70 -5.87
N LYS A 80 -7.50 -44.64 -5.48
CA LYS A 80 -6.55 -45.74 -5.72
C LYS A 80 -6.99 -47.06 -5.09
N GLN A 81 -7.58 -47.03 -3.89
CA GLN A 81 -8.07 -48.24 -3.23
C GLN A 81 -9.29 -48.81 -3.96
N LEU A 82 -10.24 -47.96 -4.35
CA LEU A 82 -11.42 -48.36 -5.13
C LEU A 82 -11.02 -49.01 -6.46
N ASN A 83 -10.08 -48.41 -7.19
CA ASN A 83 -9.60 -48.98 -8.46
C ASN A 83 -8.94 -50.36 -8.25
N VAL A 84 -8.16 -50.56 -7.20
CA VAL A 84 -7.52 -51.87 -6.92
C VAL A 84 -8.56 -52.92 -6.54
N GLU A 85 -9.57 -52.56 -5.75
CA GLU A 85 -10.65 -53.46 -5.36
C GLU A 85 -11.51 -53.85 -6.56
N GLU A 86 -11.87 -52.90 -7.42
CA GLU A 86 -12.63 -53.15 -8.64
C GLU A 86 -11.89 -54.12 -9.57
N LEU A 87 -10.58 -53.91 -9.79
CA LEU A 87 -9.73 -54.83 -10.56
C LEU A 87 -9.71 -56.25 -9.98
N ALA A 88 -9.56 -56.37 -8.66
CA ALA A 88 -9.60 -57.68 -7.99
C ALA A 88 -10.96 -58.38 -8.20
N THR A 89 -12.07 -57.64 -8.08
CA THR A 89 -13.41 -58.22 -8.28
C THR A 89 -13.67 -58.63 -9.74
N THR A 90 -13.04 -57.98 -10.72
CA THR A 90 -13.15 -58.39 -12.12
C THR A 90 -12.33 -59.64 -12.41
N ASP A 91 -11.12 -59.77 -11.85
CA ASP A 91 -10.28 -60.95 -12.01
C ASP A 91 -10.94 -62.19 -11.38
N ASP A 92 -11.51 -62.05 -10.17
CA ASP A 92 -12.23 -63.14 -9.49
C ASP A 92 -13.41 -63.66 -10.31
N LYS A 93 -14.20 -62.75 -10.91
CA LYS A 93 -15.33 -63.13 -11.78
C LYS A 93 -14.89 -63.79 -13.09
N ALA A 94 -13.70 -63.49 -13.59
CA ALA A 94 -13.16 -64.10 -14.80
C ALA A 94 -12.52 -65.48 -14.54
N ALA A 95 -12.13 -65.75 -13.30
CA ALA A 95 -11.55 -67.03 -12.87
C ALA A 95 -12.60 -68.08 -12.46
N THR A 96 -13.86 -67.67 -12.23
CA THR A 96 -15.03 -68.55 -12.00
C THR A 96 -15.81 -68.83 -13.26
#